data_AF-A0ABD4XGX0-F1
#
_entry.id   AF-A0ABD4XGX0-F1
#
_cell.length_a   1.000
_cell.length_b   1.000
_cell.length_c   1.000
_cell.angle_alpha   90.00
_cell.angle_beta   90.00
_cell.angle_gamma   90.00
#
_symmetry.space_group_name_H-M   'P 1'
#
loop_
_entity.id
_entity.type
_entity.pdbx_description
1 polymer ?
#
loop_
_entity_poly.entity_id
_entity_poly.type
_entity_poly.pdbx_seq_one_letter_code
_entity_poly.pdbx_strand_id
1 'polypeptide(L)'
;MQNFSQRQITANIIKGSLGNMIEWFDWYIYASFTVYFAPSFFPSTNQTAELLSAAGVFAVGFLMRPLGSLFMGKYADVRGRRAALTLSVTIMATCSMIIALIPSYKTIGIFAPAILILVRMIQGLSLGGEYGISATYLSEMASSNRRGYYASFQYVTLISGQLAALAIQGILQFFLNESALQAWGWRIPFVIGALGAILVLYLRLSMDETQQFKNTAEQKDKASRGSLRILMQYPGQVLTVVGLTFGGTIAFYTYTTYMQKYMINSLGLSNRIVTAINFLALLIFMAIQPLFGAISDKIGRKPLLYWFGILGTLLTVPIFIGLKYFSSPIMAFLLMLGGLLIVSGYTSINAIVKAEMFPTEIRALGVGLPYGLTVAIFGGTVEYVALWTKSIGHENIFFFYVSFAILVSLLVYIRMLETSKNSHLEK
;
A
#
# COMPACT_ATOMS: atom_id res chain seq x y z
N MET A 1 -32.64 -8.74 6.85
CA MET A 1 -31.85 -7.87 5.96
C MET A 1 -32.55 -6.53 5.90
N GLN A 2 -31.97 -5.45 6.44
CA GLN A 2 -32.54 -4.11 6.21
C GLN A 2 -32.22 -3.69 4.77
N ASN A 3 -33.24 -3.31 4.01
CA ASN A 3 -33.10 -2.73 2.68
C ASN A 3 -32.54 -1.31 2.81
N PHE A 4 -31.23 -1.18 2.95
CA PHE A 4 -30.57 0.11 2.72
C PHE A 4 -30.90 0.56 1.30
N SER A 5 -31.31 1.82 1.13
CA SER A 5 -31.49 2.35 -0.23
C SER A 5 -30.13 2.39 -0.93
N GLN A 6 -30.11 2.21 -2.26
CA GLN A 6 -28.87 2.31 -3.05
C GLN A 6 -28.07 3.60 -2.74
N ARG A 7 -28.75 4.71 -2.41
CA ARG A 7 -28.11 5.97 -2.00
C ARG A 7 -27.36 5.86 -0.67
N GLN A 8 -27.90 5.14 0.32
CA GLN A 8 -27.24 4.94 1.61
C GLN A 8 -26.02 4.03 1.49
N ILE A 9 -26.11 2.98 0.66
CA ILE A 9 -25.00 2.08 0.36
C ILE A 9 -23.86 2.85 -0.32
N THR A 10 -24.16 3.59 -1.38
CA THR A 10 -23.17 4.41 -2.10
C THR A 10 -22.54 5.47 -1.20
N ALA A 11 -23.33 6.15 -0.36
CA ALA A 11 -22.81 7.14 0.59
C ALA A 11 -21.86 6.52 1.61
N ASN A 12 -22.17 5.33 2.14
CA ASN A 12 -21.31 4.63 3.09
C ASN A 12 -20.01 4.12 2.44
N ILE A 13 -20.08 3.65 1.18
CA ILE A 13 -18.89 3.26 0.40
C ILE A 13 -17.98 4.47 0.16
N ILE A 14 -18.53 5.63 -0.21
CA ILE A 14 -17.75 6.85 -0.41
C ILE A 14 -17.09 7.29 0.90
N LYS A 15 -17.84 7.31 2.02
CA LYS A 15 -17.29 7.68 3.34
C LYS A 15 -16.17 6.72 3.79
N GLY A 16 -16.33 5.42 3.59
CA GLY A 16 -15.30 4.42 3.91
C GLY A 16 -14.06 4.58 3.01
N SER A 17 -14.26 4.78 1.71
CA SER A 17 -13.19 4.97 0.74
C SER A 17 -12.38 6.25 0.97
N LEU A 18 -13.03 7.34 1.41
CA LEU A 18 -12.36 8.59 1.76
C LEU A 18 -11.44 8.43 2.97
N GLY A 19 -11.85 7.64 3.98
CA GLY A 19 -11.00 7.33 5.13
C GLY A 19 -9.74 6.59 4.71
N ASN A 20 -9.89 5.51 3.94
CA ASN A 20 -8.77 4.73 3.41
C ASN A 20 -7.86 5.61 2.54
N MET A 21 -8.43 6.43 1.66
CA MET A 21 -7.66 7.36 0.82
C MET A 21 -6.78 8.31 1.65
N ILE A 22 -7.31 8.85 2.75
CA ILE A 22 -6.58 9.79 3.61
C ILE A 22 -5.49 9.07 4.43
N GLU A 23 -5.75 7.88 4.94
CA GLU A 23 -4.70 7.08 5.63
C GLU A 23 -3.56 6.72 4.67
N TRP A 24 -3.87 6.34 3.42
CA TRP A 24 -2.85 6.10 2.39
C TRP A 24 -2.15 7.37 1.94
N PHE A 25 -2.87 8.49 1.85
CA PHE A 25 -2.28 9.79 1.55
C PHE A 25 -1.19 10.14 2.57
N ASP A 26 -1.47 10.04 3.88
CA ASP A 26 -0.48 10.26 4.96
C ASP A 26 0.73 9.33 4.86
N TRP A 27 0.49 8.07 4.47
CA TRP A 27 1.56 7.11 4.24
C TRP A 27 2.46 7.52 3.06
N TYR A 28 1.85 7.92 1.95
CA TYR A 28 2.57 8.26 0.72
C TYR A 28 3.25 9.61 0.76
N ILE A 29 2.77 10.59 1.54
CA ILE A 29 3.48 11.85 1.77
C ILE A 29 4.92 11.57 2.20
N TYR A 30 5.11 10.64 3.15
CA TYR A 30 6.45 10.30 3.60
C TYR A 30 7.32 9.82 2.46
N ALA A 31 6.87 8.82 1.70
CA ALA A 31 7.65 8.23 0.62
C ALA A 31 7.98 9.26 -0.47
N SER A 32 7.00 10.08 -0.87
CA SER A 32 7.14 11.05 -1.95
C SER A 32 7.98 12.27 -1.55
N PHE A 33 7.86 12.76 -0.32
CA PHE A 33 8.63 13.89 0.21
C PHE A 33 9.96 13.50 0.86
N THR A 34 10.32 12.21 0.92
CA THR A 34 11.57 11.75 1.52
C THR A 34 12.79 12.47 0.93
N VAL A 35 12.79 12.71 -0.39
CA VAL A 35 13.86 13.45 -1.09
C VAL A 35 14.05 14.89 -0.60
N TYR A 36 13.04 15.48 0.07
CA TYR A 36 13.13 16.84 0.62
C TYR A 36 13.46 16.87 2.12
N PHE A 37 12.88 15.97 2.91
CA PHE A 37 13.06 16.02 4.38
C PHE A 37 14.19 15.14 4.89
N ALA A 38 14.67 14.12 4.16
CA ALA A 38 15.71 13.21 4.64
C ALA A 38 16.97 13.95 5.19
N PRO A 39 17.50 15.00 4.53
CA PRO A 39 18.64 15.76 5.07
C PRO A 39 18.34 16.46 6.40
N SER A 40 17.08 16.79 6.68
CA SER A 40 16.67 17.45 7.93
C SER A 40 16.70 16.52 9.14
N PHE A 41 16.58 15.20 8.95
CA PHE A 41 16.52 14.21 10.02
C PHE A 41 17.75 13.31 10.09
N PHE A 42 18.40 13.06 8.95
CA PHE A 42 19.52 12.15 8.79
C PHE A 42 20.67 12.83 8.06
N PRO A 43 21.25 13.92 8.60
CA PRO A 43 22.27 14.68 7.88
C PRO A 43 23.46 13.79 7.54
N SER A 44 23.80 13.72 6.25
CA SER A 44 24.95 12.98 5.74
C SER A 44 25.63 13.73 4.62
N THR A 45 26.85 13.34 4.25
CA THR A 45 27.55 13.87 3.08
C THR A 45 27.06 13.23 1.77
N ASN A 46 26.28 12.14 1.84
CA ASN A 46 25.79 11.39 0.69
C ASN A 46 24.26 11.26 0.74
N GLN A 47 23.55 11.81 -0.26
CA GLN A 47 22.09 11.74 -0.36
C GLN A 47 21.54 10.30 -0.31
N THR A 48 22.26 9.33 -0.86
CA THR A 48 21.86 7.92 -0.79
C THR A 48 21.82 7.40 0.65
N ALA A 49 22.74 7.85 1.52
CA ALA A 49 22.75 7.48 2.92
C ALA A 49 21.59 8.10 3.72
N GLU A 50 21.22 9.34 3.39
CA GLU A 50 20.07 10.02 4.00
C GLU A 50 18.76 9.31 3.62
N LEU A 51 18.60 9.02 2.32
CA LEU A 51 17.47 8.26 1.79
C LEU A 51 17.42 6.84 2.36
N LEU A 52 18.57 6.17 2.52
CA LEU A 52 18.66 4.82 3.10
C LEU A 52 18.17 4.81 4.54
N SER A 53 18.57 5.81 5.33
CA SER A 53 18.12 5.96 6.72
C SER A 53 16.61 6.20 6.77
N ALA A 54 16.09 7.09 5.94
CA ALA A 54 14.65 7.35 5.84
C ALA A 54 13.85 6.13 5.34
N ALA A 55 14.42 5.32 4.43
CA ALA A 55 13.85 4.05 3.97
C ALA A 55 13.85 3.00 5.07
N GLY A 56 14.89 2.96 5.93
CA GLY A 56 14.90 2.14 7.14
C GLY A 56 13.75 2.49 8.09
N VAL A 57 13.50 3.78 8.30
CA VAL A 57 12.35 4.25 9.09
C VAL A 57 11.01 3.85 8.46
N PHE A 58 10.90 3.92 7.13
CA PHE A 58 9.73 3.44 6.39
C PHE A 58 9.50 1.94 6.62
N ALA A 59 10.56 1.13 6.50
CA ALA A 59 10.53 -0.31 6.72
C ALA A 59 10.09 -0.67 8.15
N VAL A 60 10.59 0.05 9.16
CA VAL A 60 10.18 -0.15 10.57
C VAL A 60 8.68 0.12 10.75
N GLY A 61 8.12 1.14 10.10
CA GLY A 61 6.67 1.36 10.10
C GLY A 61 5.89 0.18 9.50
N PHE A 62 6.40 -0.45 8.44
CA PHE A 62 5.81 -1.66 7.86
C PHE A 62 5.81 -2.85 8.82
N LEU A 63 6.89 -3.05 9.58
CA LEU A 63 7.01 -4.13 10.57
C LEU A 63 5.94 -4.06 11.67
N MET A 64 5.38 -2.87 11.91
CA MET A 64 4.30 -2.69 12.89
C MET A 64 2.92 -3.08 12.36
N ARG A 65 2.73 -3.26 11.05
CA ARG A 65 1.42 -3.58 10.46
C ARG A 65 0.81 -4.90 10.97
N PRO A 66 1.54 -6.02 11.09
CA PRO A 66 0.98 -7.24 11.67
C PRO A 66 0.51 -7.04 13.11
N LEU A 67 1.28 -6.32 13.93
CA LEU A 67 0.89 -5.97 15.30
C LEU A 67 -0.38 -5.09 15.29
N GLY A 68 -0.41 -4.09 14.41
CA GLY A 68 -1.56 -3.22 14.19
C GLY A 68 -2.82 -3.98 13.86
N SER A 69 -2.74 -4.95 12.96
CA SER A 69 -3.86 -5.82 12.58
C SER A 69 -4.43 -6.61 13.76
N LEU A 70 -3.55 -7.11 14.66
CA LEU A 70 -3.96 -7.84 15.86
C LEU A 70 -4.59 -6.91 16.91
N PHE A 71 -3.99 -5.74 17.15
CA PHE A 71 -4.49 -4.78 18.14
C PHE A 71 -5.80 -4.14 17.70
N MET A 72 -5.87 -3.60 16.48
CA MET A 72 -7.06 -2.96 15.94
C MET A 72 -8.19 -3.97 15.72
N GLY A 73 -7.88 -5.20 15.31
CA GLY A 73 -8.87 -6.28 15.20
C GLY A 73 -9.52 -6.60 16.55
N LYS A 74 -8.73 -6.88 17.59
CA LYS A 74 -9.24 -7.12 18.95
C LYS A 74 -10.03 -5.92 19.48
N TYR A 75 -9.55 -4.71 19.24
CA TYR A 75 -10.25 -3.49 19.67
C TYR A 75 -11.59 -3.33 18.95
N ALA A 76 -11.66 -3.63 17.65
CA ALA A 76 -12.89 -3.64 16.87
C ALA A 76 -13.90 -4.69 17.37
N ASP A 77 -13.43 -5.84 17.83
CA ASP A 77 -14.28 -6.91 18.35
C ASP A 77 -14.83 -6.60 19.75
N VAL A 78 -14.10 -5.84 20.57
CA VAL A 78 -14.53 -5.48 21.93
C VAL A 78 -15.35 -4.19 21.95
N ARG A 79 -14.95 -3.17 21.19
CA ARG A 79 -15.51 -1.80 21.24
C ARG A 79 -16.29 -1.40 20.00
N GLY A 80 -16.40 -2.28 19.00
CA GLY A 80 -17.09 -2.01 17.75
C GLY A 80 -16.16 -1.48 16.66
N ARG A 81 -16.56 -1.72 15.41
CA ARG A 81 -15.75 -1.42 14.21
C ARG A 81 -15.61 0.09 14.01
N ARG A 82 -16.66 0.86 14.30
CA ARG A 82 -16.62 2.32 14.28
C ARG A 82 -15.57 2.86 15.23
N ALA A 83 -15.51 2.34 16.47
CA ALA A 83 -14.53 2.79 17.46
C ALA A 83 -13.09 2.52 17.00
N ALA A 84 -12.82 1.34 16.42
CA ALA A 84 -11.49 1.00 15.91
C ALA A 84 -11.07 1.86 14.72
N LEU A 85 -12.00 2.08 13.78
CA LEU A 85 -11.77 2.97 12.64
C LEU A 85 -11.51 4.42 13.12
N THR A 86 -12.31 4.94 14.05
CA THR A 86 -12.08 6.28 14.62
C THR A 86 -10.73 6.38 15.32
N LEU A 87 -10.33 5.34 16.08
CA LEU A 87 -9.02 5.30 16.73
C LEU A 87 -7.87 5.32 15.71
N SER A 88 -7.95 4.52 14.64
CA SER A 88 -6.97 4.50 13.55
C SER A 88 -6.74 5.91 12.99
N VAL A 89 -7.81 6.55 12.51
CA VAL A 89 -7.67 7.89 11.90
C VAL A 89 -7.17 8.93 12.90
N THR A 90 -7.57 8.83 14.17
CA THR A 90 -7.07 9.75 15.21
C THR A 90 -5.57 9.58 15.44
N ILE A 91 -5.09 8.34 15.49
CA ILE A 91 -3.66 8.03 15.60
C ILE A 91 -2.92 8.56 14.37
N MET A 92 -3.43 8.31 13.17
CA MET A 92 -2.82 8.78 11.93
C MET A 92 -2.70 10.31 11.90
N ALA A 93 -3.79 11.02 12.21
CA ALA A 93 -3.85 12.48 12.25
C ALA A 93 -2.82 13.06 13.23
N THR A 94 -2.79 12.50 14.44
CA THR A 94 -1.90 12.95 15.52
C THR A 94 -0.45 12.74 15.10
N CYS A 95 -0.12 11.57 14.57
CA CYS A 95 1.22 11.27 14.09
C CYS A 95 1.66 12.19 12.93
N SER A 96 0.81 12.43 11.94
CA SER A 96 1.10 13.35 10.84
C SER A 96 1.36 14.78 11.36
N MET A 97 0.56 15.25 12.32
CA MET A 97 0.79 16.54 12.95
C MET A 97 2.12 16.56 13.72
N ILE A 98 2.44 15.51 14.49
CA ILE A 98 3.72 15.42 15.20
C ILE A 98 4.87 15.50 14.20
N ILE A 99 4.84 14.74 13.09
CA ILE A 99 5.87 14.78 12.02
C ILE A 99 6.05 16.19 11.46
N ALA A 100 4.95 16.89 11.20
CA ALA A 100 4.98 18.27 10.72
C ALA A 100 5.65 19.24 11.70
N LEU A 101 5.68 18.92 13.00
CA LEU A 101 6.22 19.76 14.07
C LEU A 101 7.61 19.33 14.56
N ILE A 102 8.12 18.14 14.20
CA ILE A 102 9.43 17.67 14.71
C ILE A 102 10.53 18.64 14.28
N PRO A 103 11.31 19.21 15.21
CA PRO A 103 12.47 20.02 14.87
C PRO A 103 13.54 19.21 14.11
N SER A 104 14.39 19.89 13.34
CA SER A 104 15.45 19.21 12.58
C SER A 104 16.54 18.64 13.49
N TYR A 105 17.37 17.75 12.94
CA TYR A 105 18.55 17.20 13.61
C TYR A 105 19.48 18.30 14.12
N LYS A 106 19.59 19.44 13.40
CA LYS A 106 20.38 20.59 13.85
C LYS A 106 19.88 21.20 15.17
N THR A 107 18.60 21.03 15.50
CA THR A 107 17.97 21.64 16.68
C THR A 107 17.97 20.71 17.87
N ILE A 108 17.60 19.44 17.68
CA ILE A 108 17.40 18.46 18.77
C ILE A 108 18.26 17.20 18.64
N GLY A 109 19.20 17.16 17.69
CA GLY A 109 20.12 16.04 17.49
C GLY A 109 19.40 14.73 17.19
N ILE A 110 19.91 13.65 17.79
CA ILE A 110 19.41 12.27 17.59
C ILE A 110 17.93 12.08 17.98
N PHE A 111 17.36 12.98 18.79
CA PHE A 111 15.94 12.92 19.12
C PHE A 111 15.04 13.16 17.90
N ALA A 112 15.47 13.93 16.90
CA ALA A 112 14.69 14.15 15.68
C ALA A 112 14.38 12.84 14.94
N PRO A 113 15.38 12.03 14.52
CA PRO A 113 15.12 10.74 13.89
C PRO A 113 14.50 9.72 14.86
N ALA A 114 14.82 9.75 16.16
CA ALA A 114 14.19 8.84 17.13
C ALA A 114 12.68 9.06 17.27
N ILE A 115 12.24 10.32 17.40
CA ILE A 115 10.81 10.67 17.42
C ILE A 115 10.16 10.28 16.09
N LEU A 116 10.83 10.56 14.96
CA LEU A 116 10.31 10.17 13.64
C LEU A 116 10.08 8.65 13.54
N ILE A 117 11.02 7.83 14.02
CA ILE A 117 10.89 6.37 14.06
C ILE A 117 9.70 5.96 14.93
N LEU A 118 9.59 6.48 16.15
CA LEU A 118 8.50 6.15 17.06
C LEU A 118 7.14 6.51 16.46
N VAL A 119 7.02 7.70 15.88
CA VAL A 119 5.78 8.15 15.23
C VAL A 119 5.45 7.25 14.04
N ARG A 120 6.45 6.84 13.25
CA ARG A 120 6.26 5.93 12.10
C ARG A 120 5.84 4.53 12.52
N MET A 121 6.37 4.01 13.63
CA MET A 121 5.92 2.76 14.22
C MET A 121 4.44 2.83 14.61
N ILE A 122 4.03 3.94 15.23
CA ILE A 122 2.64 4.16 15.63
C ILE A 122 1.71 4.29 14.40
N GLN A 123 2.12 4.99 13.34
CA GLN A 123 1.36 5.03 12.07
C GLN A 123 1.22 3.65 11.43
N GLY A 124 2.28 2.83 11.50
CA GLY A 124 2.28 1.45 11.02
C GLY A 124 1.25 0.56 11.72
N LEU A 125 1.05 0.75 13.04
CA LEU A 125 0.00 0.07 13.79
C LEU A 125 -1.40 0.43 13.27
N SER A 126 -1.61 1.70 12.93
CA SER A 126 -2.89 2.20 12.41
C SER A 126 -3.29 1.50 11.10
N LEU A 127 -2.40 1.54 10.10
CA LEU A 127 -2.65 0.98 8.77
C LEU A 127 -2.78 -0.55 8.75
N GLY A 128 -2.19 -1.24 9.73
CA GLY A 128 -2.20 -2.70 9.77
C GLY A 128 -3.59 -3.32 9.81
N GLY A 129 -4.55 -2.67 10.45
CA GLY A 129 -5.93 -3.19 10.59
C GLY A 129 -6.82 -2.96 9.37
N GLU A 130 -6.53 -1.96 8.54
CA GLU A 130 -7.49 -1.46 7.55
C GLU A 130 -7.55 -2.32 6.27
N TYR A 131 -6.42 -2.89 5.83
CA TYR A 131 -6.34 -3.63 4.57
C TYR A 131 -7.21 -4.89 4.58
N GLY A 132 -7.14 -5.67 5.66
CA GLY A 132 -7.90 -6.92 5.79
C GLY A 132 -9.40 -6.68 5.77
N ILE A 133 -9.86 -5.64 6.49
CA ILE A 133 -11.27 -5.26 6.59
C ILE A 133 -11.80 -4.77 5.24
N SER A 134 -11.02 -3.97 4.52
CA SER A 134 -11.42 -3.43 3.21
C SER A 134 -11.50 -4.52 2.14
N ALA A 135 -10.55 -5.46 2.13
CA ALA A 135 -10.53 -6.58 1.18
C ALA A 135 -11.71 -7.55 1.40
N THR A 136 -12.05 -7.86 2.65
CA THR A 136 -13.22 -8.71 2.96
C THR A 136 -14.52 -8.00 2.64
N TYR A 137 -14.65 -6.72 3.01
CA TYR A 137 -15.86 -5.95 2.73
C TYR A 137 -16.18 -5.87 1.22
N LEU A 138 -15.18 -5.55 0.39
CA LEU A 138 -15.37 -5.45 -1.06
C LEU A 138 -15.69 -6.80 -1.72
N SER A 139 -15.11 -7.89 -1.22
CA SER A 139 -15.39 -9.24 -1.75
C SER A 139 -16.77 -9.76 -1.33
N GLU A 140 -17.25 -9.38 -0.15
CA GLU A 140 -18.60 -9.74 0.35
C GLU A 140 -19.72 -8.95 -0.33
N MET A 141 -19.46 -7.71 -0.77
CA MET A 141 -20.44 -6.89 -1.48
C MET A 141 -20.59 -7.23 -2.97
N ALA A 142 -19.66 -8.01 -3.54
CA ALA A 142 -19.61 -8.25 -4.97
C ALA A 142 -20.52 -9.41 -5.42
N SER A 143 -21.33 -9.17 -6.46
CA SER A 143 -22.03 -10.25 -7.17
C SER A 143 -21.02 -11.23 -7.79
N SER A 144 -21.32 -12.53 -7.77
CA SER A 144 -20.39 -13.62 -8.15
C SER A 144 -19.67 -13.39 -9.48
N ASN A 145 -20.34 -12.79 -10.45
CA ASN A 145 -19.84 -12.60 -11.81
C ASN A 145 -19.05 -11.28 -12.03
N ARG A 146 -18.85 -10.44 -11.00
CA ARG A 146 -18.12 -9.15 -11.10
C ARG A 146 -17.12 -8.92 -9.96
N ARG A 147 -16.69 -9.99 -9.30
CA ARG A 147 -15.83 -9.92 -8.11
C ARG A 147 -14.48 -9.25 -8.38
N GLY A 148 -13.86 -9.51 -9.53
CA GLY A 148 -12.60 -8.90 -9.93
C GLY A 148 -12.75 -7.40 -10.17
N TYR A 149 -13.81 -6.98 -10.85
CA TYR A 149 -14.10 -5.55 -11.04
C TYR A 149 -14.23 -4.81 -9.71
N TYR A 150 -15.03 -5.29 -8.77
CA TYR A 150 -15.21 -4.60 -7.48
C TYR A 150 -13.97 -4.66 -6.58
N ALA A 151 -13.27 -5.80 -6.54
CA ALA A 151 -12.04 -5.93 -5.74
C ALA A 151 -10.94 -4.97 -6.20
N SER A 152 -10.87 -4.67 -7.50
CA SER A 152 -9.87 -3.75 -8.05
C SER A 152 -9.99 -2.30 -7.53
N PHE A 153 -11.18 -1.88 -7.07
CA PHE A 153 -11.39 -0.55 -6.50
C PHE A 153 -10.58 -0.33 -5.22
N GLN A 154 -10.18 -1.40 -4.54
CA GLN A 154 -9.26 -1.28 -3.41
C GLN A 154 -7.97 -0.55 -3.81
N TYR A 155 -7.36 -0.93 -4.94
CA TYR A 155 -6.16 -0.26 -5.44
C TYR A 155 -6.47 1.12 -6.00
N VAL A 156 -7.68 1.38 -6.50
CA VAL A 156 -8.08 2.73 -6.89
C VAL A 156 -8.01 3.68 -5.69
N THR A 157 -8.57 3.29 -4.54
CA THR A 157 -8.55 4.12 -3.33
C THR A 157 -7.15 4.33 -2.75
N LEU A 158 -6.30 3.32 -2.88
CA LEU A 158 -4.91 3.38 -2.41
C LEU A 158 -4.08 4.32 -3.28
N ILE A 159 -4.19 4.19 -4.62
CA ILE A 159 -3.46 5.03 -5.57
C ILE A 159 -4.02 6.45 -5.61
N SER A 160 -5.32 6.67 -5.35
CA SER A 160 -5.86 8.03 -5.23
C SER A 160 -5.22 8.79 -4.07
N GLY A 161 -4.92 8.13 -2.95
CA GLY A 161 -4.14 8.71 -1.84
C GLY A 161 -2.72 9.11 -2.28
N GLN A 162 -2.06 8.23 -3.04
CA GLN A 162 -0.72 8.53 -3.59
C GLN A 162 -0.75 9.69 -4.59
N LEU A 163 -1.75 9.74 -5.48
CA LEU A 163 -1.93 10.82 -6.45
C LEU A 163 -2.19 12.16 -5.77
N ALA A 164 -2.98 12.18 -4.69
CA ALA A 164 -3.19 13.39 -3.90
C ALA A 164 -1.87 13.89 -3.28
N ALA A 165 -1.02 12.99 -2.76
CA ALA A 165 0.30 13.36 -2.24
C ALA A 165 1.20 13.94 -3.34
N LEU A 166 1.22 13.32 -4.53
CA LEU A 166 1.97 13.82 -5.68
C LEU A 166 1.42 15.13 -6.25
N ALA A 167 0.10 15.34 -6.22
CA ALA A 167 -0.52 16.59 -6.64
C ALA A 167 -0.07 17.75 -5.74
N ILE A 168 -0.11 17.56 -4.41
CA ILE A 168 0.39 18.56 -3.47
C ILE A 168 1.89 18.78 -3.66
N GLN A 169 2.67 17.73 -3.87
CA GLN A 169 4.09 17.86 -4.20
C GLN A 169 4.32 18.71 -5.45
N GLY A 170 3.60 18.45 -6.54
CA GLY A 170 3.69 19.23 -7.77
C GLY A 170 3.27 20.68 -7.59
N ILE A 171 2.20 20.94 -6.82
CA ILE A 171 1.75 22.29 -6.46
C ILE A 171 2.85 23.02 -5.67
N LEU A 172 3.41 22.40 -4.64
CA LEU A 172 4.47 23.01 -3.84
C LEU A 172 5.73 23.26 -4.67
N GLN A 173 6.11 22.37 -5.58
CA GLN A 173 7.21 22.58 -6.52
C GLN A 173 6.96 23.70 -7.54
N PHE A 174 5.69 24.06 -7.79
CA PHE A 174 5.36 25.19 -8.65
C PHE A 174 5.57 26.52 -7.92
N PHE A 175 5.21 26.59 -6.63
CA PHE A 175 5.26 27.82 -5.84
C PHE A 175 6.55 28.02 -5.04
N LEU A 176 7.25 26.94 -4.69
CA LEU A 176 8.44 26.95 -3.86
C LEU A 176 9.64 26.44 -4.64
N ASN A 177 10.80 27.07 -4.42
CA ASN A 177 12.07 26.54 -4.90
C ASN A 177 12.53 25.35 -4.03
N GLU A 178 13.55 24.64 -4.50
CA GLU A 178 14.03 23.43 -3.84
C GLU A 178 14.56 23.69 -2.42
N SER A 179 15.21 24.83 -2.19
CA SER A 179 15.70 25.21 -0.85
C SER A 179 14.56 25.46 0.14
N ALA A 180 13.48 26.14 -0.27
CA ALA A 180 12.30 26.32 0.58
C ALA A 180 11.57 25.01 0.85
N LEU A 181 11.48 24.13 -0.16
CA LEU A 181 10.91 22.78 0.00
C LEU A 181 11.67 21.95 1.04
N GLN A 182 13.00 21.96 0.99
CA GLN A 182 13.86 21.25 1.94
C GLN A 182 13.85 21.89 3.34
N ALA A 183 13.76 23.22 3.42
CA ALA A 183 13.78 23.94 4.69
C ALA A 183 12.49 23.76 5.52
N TRP A 184 11.33 23.91 4.89
CA TRP A 184 10.05 23.88 5.60
C TRP A 184 8.87 23.40 4.76
N GLY A 185 8.93 23.50 3.43
CA GLY A 185 7.81 23.16 2.54
C GLY A 185 7.36 21.71 2.65
N TRP A 186 8.26 20.78 2.98
CA TRP A 186 7.92 19.36 3.22
C TRP A 186 6.98 19.14 4.42
N ARG A 187 6.82 20.11 5.33
CA ARG A 187 5.90 20.01 6.49
C ARG A 187 4.44 20.20 6.07
N ILE A 188 4.17 21.00 5.04
CA ILE A 188 2.81 21.37 4.60
C ILE A 188 1.91 20.17 4.31
N PRO A 189 2.33 19.15 3.55
CA PRO A 189 1.47 18.01 3.24
C PRO A 189 1.08 17.21 4.48
N PHE A 190 1.98 17.09 5.47
CA PHE A 190 1.66 16.43 6.74
C PHE A 190 0.60 17.18 7.55
N VAL A 191 0.60 18.52 7.51
CA VAL A 191 -0.48 19.34 8.09
C VAL A 191 -1.79 19.12 7.33
N ILE A 192 -1.75 19.11 5.99
CA ILE A 192 -2.93 18.83 5.16
C ILE A 192 -3.51 17.44 5.49
N GLY A 193 -2.66 16.44 5.67
CA GLY A 193 -3.06 15.09 6.06
C GLY A 193 -3.73 15.04 7.42
N ALA A 194 -3.13 15.69 8.41
CA ALA A 194 -3.73 15.82 9.74
C ALA A 194 -5.11 16.50 9.71
N LEU A 195 -5.27 17.58 8.94
CA LEU A 195 -6.56 18.26 8.77
C LEU A 195 -7.59 17.41 8.00
N GLY A 196 -7.16 16.70 6.95
CA GLY A 196 -8.00 15.75 6.22
C GLY A 196 -8.49 14.62 7.11
N ALA A 197 -7.63 14.10 7.98
CA ALA A 197 -8.00 13.07 8.94
C ALA A 197 -9.02 13.57 9.97
N ILE A 198 -8.93 14.83 10.43
CA ILE A 198 -9.98 15.45 11.27
C ILE A 198 -11.32 15.53 10.54
N LEU A 199 -11.31 15.88 9.25
CA LEU A 199 -12.54 15.87 8.43
C LEU A 199 -13.14 14.46 8.35
N VAL A 200 -12.31 13.42 8.17
CA VAL A 200 -12.77 12.03 8.18
C VAL A 200 -13.33 11.63 9.53
N LEU A 201 -12.72 12.04 10.64
CA LEU A 201 -13.26 11.81 11.98
C LEU A 201 -14.66 12.41 12.12
N TYR A 202 -14.85 13.64 11.65
CA TYR A 202 -16.15 14.29 11.63
C TYR A 202 -17.16 13.50 10.78
N LEU A 203 -16.78 13.05 9.59
CA LEU A 203 -17.64 12.23 8.74
C LEU A 203 -18.00 10.88 9.40
N ARG A 204 -17.06 10.28 10.15
CA ARG A 204 -17.27 9.02 10.90
C ARG A 204 -18.17 9.20 12.12
N LEU A 205 -18.43 10.42 12.59
CA LEU A 205 -19.44 10.67 13.63
C LEU A 205 -20.87 10.37 13.14
N SER A 206 -21.09 10.44 11.83
CA SER A 206 -22.38 10.17 11.17
C SER A 206 -22.56 8.73 10.68
N MET A 207 -21.60 7.84 10.93
CA MET A 207 -21.72 6.43 10.50
C MET A 207 -22.46 5.60 11.55
N ASP A 208 -23.49 4.89 11.12
CA ASP A 208 -24.17 3.90 11.94
C ASP A 208 -23.25 2.70 12.20
N GLU A 209 -23.35 2.12 13.39
CA GLU A 209 -22.62 0.91 13.74
C GLU A 209 -23.20 -0.28 12.95
N THR A 210 -22.34 -1.09 12.32
CA THR A 210 -22.78 -2.21 11.50
C THR A 210 -23.60 -3.21 12.33
N GLN A 211 -24.79 -3.61 11.84
CA GLN A 211 -25.67 -4.60 12.52
C GLN A 211 -24.96 -5.92 12.89
N GLN A 212 -23.86 -6.26 12.22
CA GLN A 212 -23.01 -7.39 12.57
C GLN A 212 -22.47 -7.30 14.01
N PHE A 213 -22.17 -6.11 14.55
CA PHE A 213 -21.75 -5.97 15.95
C PHE A 213 -22.90 -6.26 16.92
N LYS A 214 -24.11 -5.79 16.61
CA LYS A 214 -25.33 -6.06 17.40
C LYS A 214 -25.70 -7.54 17.42
N ASN A 215 -25.56 -8.24 16.29
CA ASN A 215 -25.85 -9.68 16.19
C ASN A 215 -24.69 -10.57 16.72
N THR A 216 -23.44 -10.10 16.69
CA THR A 216 -22.27 -10.84 17.21
C THR A 216 -22.16 -10.75 18.74
N ALA A 217 -22.73 -9.71 19.35
CA ALA A 217 -22.82 -9.61 20.81
C ALA A 217 -23.69 -10.72 21.44
N GLU A 218 -24.65 -11.26 20.69
CA GLU A 218 -25.60 -12.31 21.14
C GLU A 218 -25.10 -13.75 20.91
N GLN A 219 -24.09 -13.96 20.05
CA GLN A 219 -23.51 -15.30 19.83
C GLN A 219 -22.38 -15.60 20.82
N LYS A 220 -22.62 -16.57 21.73
CA LYS A 220 -21.72 -16.99 22.82
C LYS A 220 -20.40 -17.65 22.37
N ASP A 221 -20.21 -17.98 21.09
CA ASP A 221 -18.98 -18.60 20.57
C ASP A 221 -17.90 -17.58 20.19
N LYS A 222 -17.47 -16.76 21.16
CA LYS A 222 -16.38 -15.77 20.99
C LYS A 222 -14.98 -16.40 20.97
N ALA A 223 -14.82 -17.65 21.38
CA ALA A 223 -13.50 -18.25 21.61
C ALA A 223 -12.86 -18.93 20.39
N SER A 224 -13.62 -19.23 19.33
CA SER A 224 -13.16 -20.08 18.21
C SER A 224 -13.07 -19.38 16.84
N ARG A 225 -13.71 -18.22 16.64
CA ARG A 225 -13.64 -17.47 15.37
C ARG A 225 -12.29 -16.78 15.21
N GLY A 226 -11.62 -17.00 14.07
CA GLY A 226 -10.34 -16.36 13.76
C GLY A 226 -9.18 -16.78 14.69
N SER A 227 -9.19 -18.00 15.23
CA SER A 227 -8.06 -18.49 16.02
C SER A 227 -6.86 -18.81 15.12
N LEU A 228 -5.68 -18.29 15.49
CA LEU A 228 -4.38 -18.66 14.89
C LEU A 228 -4.19 -20.18 14.76
N ARG A 229 -4.80 -20.95 15.68
CA ARG A 229 -4.77 -22.41 15.68
C ARG A 229 -5.48 -23.03 14.48
N ILE A 230 -6.55 -22.43 13.97
CA ILE A 230 -7.26 -22.91 12.78
C ILE A 230 -6.48 -22.53 11.52
N LEU A 231 -5.85 -21.35 11.49
CA LEU A 231 -5.01 -20.95 10.36
C LEU A 231 -3.81 -21.90 10.16
N MET A 232 -3.21 -22.39 11.25
CA MET A 232 -2.12 -23.38 11.20
C MET A 232 -2.53 -24.72 10.57
N GLN A 233 -3.82 -24.99 10.39
CA GLN A 233 -4.32 -26.17 9.68
C GLN A 233 -4.30 -26.02 8.15
N TYR A 234 -4.04 -24.81 7.64
CA TYR A 234 -4.03 -24.48 6.20
C TYR A 234 -2.64 -23.97 5.73
N PRO A 235 -1.54 -24.70 5.99
CA PRO A 235 -0.19 -24.21 5.67
C PRO A 235 0.04 -24.02 4.17
N GLY A 236 -0.59 -24.84 3.32
CA GLY A 236 -0.49 -24.72 1.86
C GLY A 236 -1.10 -23.43 1.30
N GLN A 237 -2.29 -23.06 1.80
CA GLN A 237 -2.98 -21.82 1.43
C GLN A 237 -2.20 -20.61 1.94
N VAL A 238 -1.71 -20.65 3.18
CA VAL A 238 -0.87 -19.60 3.76
C VAL A 238 0.39 -19.39 2.93
N LEU A 239 1.11 -20.46 2.60
CA LEU A 239 2.33 -20.39 1.78
C LEU A 239 2.02 -19.85 0.37
N THR A 240 0.86 -20.20 -0.18
CA THR A 240 0.40 -19.65 -1.45
C THR A 240 0.18 -18.14 -1.33
N VAL A 241 -0.52 -17.65 -0.30
CA VAL A 241 -0.69 -16.20 -0.07
C VAL A 241 0.65 -15.49 0.07
N VAL A 242 1.60 -16.05 0.82
CA VAL A 242 2.96 -15.50 0.95
C VAL A 242 3.64 -15.42 -0.40
N GLY A 243 3.63 -16.51 -1.17
CA GLY A 243 4.22 -16.58 -2.50
C GLY A 243 3.59 -15.62 -3.50
N LEU A 244 2.25 -15.52 -3.54
CA LEU A 244 1.53 -14.53 -4.36
C LEU A 244 1.93 -13.10 -3.98
N THR A 245 2.05 -12.85 -2.66
CA THR A 245 2.32 -11.51 -2.13
C THR A 245 3.77 -11.09 -2.34
N PHE A 246 4.71 -12.02 -2.29
CA PHE A 246 6.15 -11.74 -2.32
C PHE A 246 6.58 -10.93 -3.54
N GLY A 247 6.42 -11.46 -4.76
CA GLY A 247 6.79 -10.75 -5.98
C GLY A 247 5.84 -9.58 -6.27
N GLY A 248 4.55 -9.75 -6.00
CA GLY A 248 3.56 -8.70 -6.21
C GLY A 248 3.80 -7.44 -5.38
N THR A 249 4.13 -7.58 -4.09
CA THR A 249 4.42 -6.44 -3.21
C THR A 249 5.77 -5.80 -3.53
N ILE A 250 6.79 -6.61 -3.87
CA ILE A 250 8.11 -6.08 -4.22
C ILE A 250 8.00 -5.26 -5.51
N ALA A 251 7.35 -5.82 -6.55
CA ALA A 251 7.12 -5.11 -7.80
C ALA A 251 6.30 -3.82 -7.57
N PHE A 252 5.21 -3.91 -6.80
CA PHE A 252 4.36 -2.76 -6.51
C PHE A 252 5.14 -1.57 -5.91
N TYR A 253 5.88 -1.77 -4.81
CA TYR A 253 6.66 -0.68 -4.20
C TYR A 253 7.87 -0.28 -5.05
N THR A 254 8.43 -1.21 -5.83
CA THR A 254 9.50 -0.89 -6.78
C THR A 254 9.04 0.15 -7.80
N TYR A 255 7.90 -0.08 -8.46
CA TYR A 255 7.40 0.80 -9.50
C TYR A 255 6.69 2.05 -8.97
N THR A 256 6.04 1.98 -7.80
CA THR A 256 5.26 3.11 -7.26
C THR A 256 6.04 4.04 -6.35
N THR A 257 7.10 3.58 -5.67
CA THR A 257 7.85 4.43 -4.73
C THR A 257 9.33 4.52 -5.04
N TYR A 258 10.03 3.39 -5.23
CA TYR A 258 11.47 3.41 -5.50
C TYR A 258 11.80 4.03 -6.87
N MET A 259 11.01 3.76 -7.91
CA MET A 259 11.23 4.27 -9.27
C MET A 259 11.40 5.79 -9.31
N GLN A 260 10.62 6.54 -8.51
CA GLN A 260 10.78 7.99 -8.36
C GLN A 260 12.19 8.34 -7.85
N LYS A 261 12.65 7.67 -6.80
CA LYS A 261 13.97 7.88 -6.21
C LYS A 261 15.10 7.48 -7.16
N TYR A 262 14.93 6.41 -7.92
CA TYR A 262 15.87 5.98 -8.95
C TYR A 262 16.04 7.05 -10.04
N MET A 263 14.94 7.59 -10.56
CA MET A 263 14.96 8.65 -11.57
C MET A 263 15.67 9.93 -11.07
N ILE A 264 15.47 10.30 -9.80
CA ILE A 264 16.09 11.51 -9.23
C ILE A 264 17.57 11.24 -8.88
N ASN A 265 17.83 10.24 -8.05
CA ASN A 265 19.14 10.04 -7.42
C ASN A 265 20.12 9.28 -8.34
N SER A 266 19.66 8.42 -9.26
CA SER A 266 20.54 7.61 -10.12
C SER A 266 20.62 8.16 -11.54
N LEU A 267 19.53 8.70 -12.08
CA LEU A 267 19.50 9.28 -13.44
C LEU A 267 19.71 10.80 -13.45
N GLY A 268 19.66 11.47 -12.29
CA GLY A 268 19.83 12.92 -12.20
C GLY A 268 18.69 13.72 -12.82
N LEU A 269 17.50 13.12 -13.00
CA LEU A 269 16.35 13.84 -13.55
C LEU A 269 15.82 14.84 -12.53
N SER A 270 15.37 16.00 -13.01
CA SER A 270 14.83 17.04 -12.13
C SER A 270 13.59 16.54 -11.37
N ASN A 271 13.51 16.92 -10.10
CA ASN A 271 12.38 16.59 -9.22
C ASN A 271 11.01 16.88 -9.86
N ARG A 272 10.89 18.01 -10.57
CA ARG A 272 9.64 18.45 -11.22
C ARG A 272 9.22 17.53 -12.37
N ILE A 273 10.16 17.16 -13.23
CA ILE A 273 9.91 16.23 -14.34
C ILE A 273 9.50 14.87 -13.79
N VAL A 274 10.25 14.34 -12.81
CA VAL A 274 9.97 13.03 -12.22
C VAL A 274 8.60 13.01 -11.53
N THR A 275 8.24 14.09 -10.82
CA THR A 275 6.91 14.21 -10.17
C THR A 275 5.78 14.16 -11.20
N ALA A 276 5.93 14.86 -12.33
CA ALA A 276 4.96 14.82 -13.43
C ALA A 276 4.84 13.42 -14.07
N ILE A 277 5.98 12.75 -14.31
CA ILE A 277 6.02 11.37 -14.83
C ILE A 277 5.26 10.43 -13.89
N ASN A 278 5.58 10.47 -12.59
CA ASN A 278 4.94 9.60 -11.59
C ASN A 278 3.43 9.87 -11.50
N PHE A 279 3.03 11.15 -11.47
CA PHE A 279 1.63 11.53 -11.38
C PHE A 279 0.82 10.99 -12.57
N LEU A 280 1.30 11.22 -13.81
CA LEU A 280 0.61 10.76 -15.01
C LEU A 280 0.58 9.23 -15.12
N ALA A 281 1.70 8.56 -14.81
CA ALA A 281 1.77 7.10 -14.88
C ALA A 281 0.86 6.43 -13.84
N LEU A 282 0.82 6.97 -12.62
CA LEU A 282 -0.07 6.48 -11.56
C LEU A 282 -1.54 6.80 -11.81
N LEU A 283 -1.85 7.91 -12.49
CA LEU A 283 -3.21 8.24 -12.89
C LEU A 283 -3.76 7.21 -13.87
N ILE A 284 -2.96 6.85 -14.89
CA ILE A 284 -3.32 5.80 -15.84
C ILE A 284 -3.39 4.44 -15.14
N PHE A 285 -2.42 4.13 -14.28
CA PHE A 285 -2.40 2.89 -13.50
C PHE A 285 -3.65 2.75 -12.60
N MET A 286 -4.11 3.82 -11.98
CA MET A 286 -5.35 3.85 -11.20
C MET A 286 -6.56 3.57 -12.08
N ALA A 287 -6.69 4.28 -13.20
CA ALA A 287 -7.82 4.16 -14.11
C ALA A 287 -7.93 2.77 -14.77
N ILE A 288 -6.81 2.06 -14.93
CA ILE A 288 -6.79 0.75 -15.57
C ILE A 288 -7.08 -0.42 -14.61
N GLN A 289 -7.01 -0.22 -13.28
CA GLN A 289 -7.28 -1.31 -12.32
C GLN A 289 -8.66 -1.96 -12.51
N PRO A 290 -9.77 -1.18 -12.65
CA PRO A 290 -11.10 -1.75 -12.89
C PRO A 290 -11.21 -2.50 -14.22
N LEU A 291 -10.48 -2.05 -15.25
CA LEU A 291 -10.46 -2.73 -16.53
C LEU A 291 -9.81 -4.12 -16.40
N PHE A 292 -8.66 -4.22 -15.75
CA PHE A 292 -8.00 -5.51 -15.50
C PHE A 292 -8.86 -6.42 -14.61
N GLY A 293 -9.50 -5.86 -13.57
CA GLY A 293 -10.45 -6.59 -12.74
C GLY A 293 -11.61 -7.20 -13.55
N ALA A 294 -12.20 -6.41 -14.46
CA ALA A 294 -13.27 -6.88 -15.34
C ALA A 294 -12.80 -7.90 -16.39
N ILE A 295 -11.58 -7.74 -16.94
CA ILE A 295 -10.99 -8.73 -17.86
C ILE A 295 -10.85 -10.06 -17.11
N SER A 296 -10.38 -10.02 -15.88
CA SER A 296 -10.22 -11.21 -15.06
C SER A 296 -11.54 -11.92 -14.79
N ASP A 297 -12.66 -11.20 -14.65
CA ASP A 297 -13.98 -11.80 -14.49
C ASP A 297 -14.38 -12.63 -15.72
N LYS A 298 -13.89 -12.27 -16.92
CA LYS A 298 -14.19 -12.99 -18.17
C LYS A 298 -13.24 -14.14 -18.44
N ILE A 299 -11.93 -13.95 -18.22
CA ILE A 299 -10.89 -14.91 -18.64
C ILE A 299 -10.35 -15.77 -17.49
N GLY A 300 -10.71 -15.46 -16.24
CA GLY A 300 -10.16 -16.09 -15.04
C GLY A 300 -9.06 -15.26 -14.38
N ARG A 301 -8.59 -15.71 -13.20
CA ARG A 301 -7.57 -15.00 -12.41
C ARG A 301 -6.17 -15.39 -12.84
N LYS A 302 -5.97 -16.66 -13.15
CA LYS A 302 -4.66 -17.23 -13.47
C LYS A 302 -3.99 -16.61 -14.72
N PRO A 303 -4.71 -16.28 -15.82
CA PRO A 303 -4.10 -15.62 -16.98
C PRO A 303 -3.47 -14.26 -16.65
N LEU A 304 -4.08 -13.46 -15.78
CA LEU A 304 -3.52 -12.17 -15.37
C LEU A 304 -2.30 -12.33 -14.46
N LEU A 305 -2.30 -13.34 -13.58
CA LEU A 305 -1.13 -13.68 -12.77
C LEU A 305 0.04 -14.16 -13.65
N TYR A 306 -0.24 -14.91 -14.71
CA TYR A 306 0.77 -15.28 -15.70
C TYR A 306 1.28 -14.10 -16.50
N TRP A 307 0.41 -13.18 -16.92
CA TRP A 307 0.83 -11.91 -17.53
C TRP A 307 1.83 -11.17 -16.65
N PHE A 308 1.48 -10.95 -15.37
CA PHE A 308 2.37 -10.32 -14.40
C PHE A 308 3.67 -11.11 -14.20
N GLY A 309 3.56 -12.42 -13.98
CA GLY A 309 4.71 -13.26 -13.65
C GLY A 309 5.72 -13.38 -14.80
N ILE A 310 5.25 -13.60 -16.03
CA ILE A 310 6.11 -13.75 -17.22
C ILE A 310 6.73 -12.41 -17.60
N LEU A 311 5.90 -11.39 -17.84
CA LEU A 311 6.40 -10.09 -18.28
C LEU A 311 7.19 -9.39 -17.18
N GLY A 312 6.76 -9.51 -15.92
CA GLY A 312 7.49 -8.92 -14.79
C GLY A 312 8.86 -9.57 -14.60
N THR A 313 8.98 -10.88 -14.75
CA THR A 313 10.29 -11.54 -14.70
C THR A 313 11.19 -11.08 -15.85
N LEU A 314 10.69 -11.09 -17.08
CA LEU A 314 11.51 -10.84 -18.27
C LEU A 314 11.83 -9.35 -18.48
N LEU A 315 10.89 -8.45 -18.17
CA LEU A 315 10.99 -7.04 -18.55
C LEU A 315 11.41 -6.11 -17.41
N THR A 316 11.39 -6.54 -16.15
CA THR A 316 11.82 -5.67 -15.04
C THR A 316 13.25 -5.16 -15.24
N VAL A 317 14.20 -6.05 -15.52
CA VAL A 317 15.61 -5.69 -15.73
C VAL A 317 15.78 -4.80 -16.96
N PRO A 318 15.26 -5.16 -18.16
CA PRO A 318 15.28 -4.27 -19.33
C PRO A 318 14.65 -2.91 -19.09
N ILE A 319 13.58 -2.80 -18.31
CA ILE A 319 12.94 -1.51 -18.00
C ILE A 319 13.90 -0.60 -17.22
N PHE A 320 14.50 -1.10 -16.14
CA PHE A 320 15.43 -0.31 -15.32
C PHE A 320 16.74 0.03 -16.02
N ILE A 321 17.27 -0.92 -16.81
CA ILE A 321 18.45 -0.68 -17.66
C ILE A 321 18.11 0.32 -18.76
N GLY A 322 16.95 0.18 -19.42
CA GLY A 322 16.48 1.11 -20.44
C GLY A 322 16.37 2.54 -19.91
N LEU A 323 15.85 2.73 -18.69
CA LEU A 323 15.81 4.02 -18.03
C LEU A 323 17.18 4.68 -17.89
N LYS A 324 18.26 3.90 -17.75
CA LYS A 324 19.64 4.41 -17.69
C LYS A 324 20.14 4.93 -19.04
N TYR A 325 19.70 4.32 -20.14
CA TYR A 325 20.16 4.67 -21.49
C TYR A 325 19.33 5.78 -22.14
N PHE A 326 18.05 5.91 -21.78
CA PHE A 326 17.16 6.87 -22.41
C PHE A 326 16.98 8.12 -21.54
N SER A 327 17.73 9.18 -21.84
CA SER A 327 17.65 10.48 -21.15
C SER A 327 16.37 11.29 -21.44
N SER A 328 15.39 10.72 -22.16
CA SER A 328 14.14 11.39 -22.53
C SER A 328 13.07 11.20 -21.45
N PRO A 329 12.48 12.29 -20.91
CA PRO A 329 11.35 12.22 -19.97
C PRO A 329 10.18 11.37 -20.47
N ILE A 330 9.91 11.41 -21.78
CA ILE A 330 8.83 10.63 -22.41
C ILE A 330 9.14 9.14 -22.34
N MET A 331 10.38 8.75 -22.62
CA MET A 331 10.78 7.34 -22.54
C MET A 331 10.73 6.85 -21.09
N ALA A 332 11.16 7.68 -20.13
CA ALA A 332 11.06 7.35 -18.72
C ALA A 332 9.61 7.13 -18.28
N PHE A 333 8.69 7.97 -18.76
CA PHE A 333 7.26 7.78 -18.57
C PHE A 333 6.74 6.48 -19.19
N LEU A 334 7.08 6.18 -20.44
CA LEU A 334 6.63 4.97 -21.12
C LEU A 334 7.15 3.69 -20.46
N LEU A 335 8.41 3.69 -20.02
CA LEU A 335 9.02 2.55 -19.32
C LEU A 335 8.40 2.34 -17.93
N MET A 336 8.17 3.42 -17.19
CA MET A 336 7.46 3.35 -15.90
C MET A 336 6.02 2.86 -16.09
N LEU A 337 5.30 3.40 -17.07
CA LEU A 337 3.94 2.99 -17.39
C LEU A 337 3.88 1.53 -17.80
N GLY A 338 4.80 1.07 -18.66
CA GLY A 338 4.91 -0.34 -19.06
C GLY A 338 5.09 -1.27 -17.86
N GLY A 339 5.96 -0.90 -16.91
CA GLY A 339 6.11 -1.63 -15.65
C GLY A 339 4.83 -1.66 -14.81
N LEU A 340 4.15 -0.53 -14.66
CA LEU A 340 2.87 -0.46 -13.95
C LEU A 340 1.76 -1.28 -14.62
N LEU A 341 1.69 -1.30 -15.95
CA LEU A 341 0.74 -2.14 -16.71
C LEU A 341 0.98 -3.64 -16.51
N ILE A 342 2.25 -4.06 -16.38
CA ILE A 342 2.59 -5.43 -16.02
C ILE A 342 2.12 -5.74 -14.60
N VAL A 343 2.39 -4.84 -13.64
CA VAL A 343 1.98 -4.97 -12.24
C VAL A 343 0.45 -5.03 -12.06
N SER A 344 -0.32 -4.37 -12.95
CA SER A 344 -1.80 -4.44 -12.96
C SER A 344 -2.34 -5.86 -13.06
N GLY A 345 -1.61 -6.79 -13.67
CA GLY A 345 -1.98 -8.21 -13.71
C GLY A 345 -2.06 -8.86 -12.33
N TYR A 346 -1.32 -8.36 -11.35
CA TYR A 346 -1.41 -8.78 -9.96
C TYR A 346 -2.35 -7.86 -9.15
N THR A 347 -2.12 -6.54 -9.17
CA THR A 347 -2.78 -5.63 -8.21
C THR A 347 -4.30 -5.60 -8.35
N SER A 348 -4.82 -5.69 -9.57
CA SER A 348 -6.26 -5.65 -9.83
C SER A 348 -7.05 -6.82 -9.23
N ILE A 349 -6.41 -7.97 -9.04
CA ILE A 349 -7.07 -9.24 -8.64
C ILE A 349 -6.52 -9.83 -7.34
N ASN A 350 -5.44 -9.28 -6.81
CA ASN A 350 -4.72 -9.79 -5.65
C ASN A 350 -5.65 -10.03 -4.43
N ALA A 351 -6.53 -9.08 -4.12
CA ALA A 351 -7.42 -9.18 -2.97
C ALA A 351 -8.43 -10.33 -3.12
N ILE A 352 -8.99 -10.50 -4.32
CA ILE A 352 -10.02 -11.51 -4.55
C ILE A 352 -9.45 -12.93 -4.61
N VAL A 353 -8.30 -13.13 -5.26
CA VAL A 353 -7.64 -14.45 -5.34
C VAL A 353 -7.38 -15.01 -3.94
N LYS A 354 -6.95 -14.15 -3.02
CA LYS A 354 -6.69 -14.56 -1.62
C LYS A 354 -7.99 -14.84 -0.86
N ALA A 355 -9.01 -14.00 -1.04
CA ALA A 355 -10.31 -14.21 -0.40
C ALA A 355 -10.97 -15.54 -0.84
N GLU A 356 -10.84 -15.92 -2.10
CA GLU A 356 -11.41 -17.15 -2.67
C GLU A 356 -10.75 -18.45 -2.14
N MET A 357 -9.54 -18.36 -1.57
CA MET A 357 -8.76 -19.51 -1.08
C MET A 357 -9.16 -20.02 0.31
N PHE A 358 -9.88 -19.20 1.09
CA PHE A 358 -10.19 -19.53 2.48
C PHE A 358 -11.71 -19.66 2.73
N PRO A 359 -12.12 -20.62 3.58
CA PRO A 359 -13.46 -20.66 4.15
C PRO A 359 -13.81 -19.36 4.87
N THR A 360 -15.10 -19.01 4.88
CA THR A 360 -15.61 -17.74 5.41
C THR A 360 -15.20 -17.50 6.86
N GLU A 361 -15.12 -18.56 7.67
CA GLU A 361 -14.82 -18.52 9.10
C GLU A 361 -13.39 -18.07 9.42
N ILE A 362 -12.45 -18.28 8.50
CA ILE A 362 -11.02 -17.95 8.68
C ILE A 362 -10.48 -16.99 7.63
N ARG A 363 -11.29 -16.58 6.64
CA ARG A 363 -10.85 -15.76 5.50
C ARG A 363 -10.18 -14.47 5.91
N ALA A 364 -10.77 -13.71 6.84
CA ALA A 364 -10.21 -12.43 7.28
C ALA A 364 -8.80 -12.60 7.86
N LEU A 365 -8.59 -13.60 8.73
CA LEU A 365 -7.29 -13.90 9.34
C LEU A 365 -6.31 -14.52 8.31
N GLY A 366 -6.79 -15.48 7.52
CA GLY A 366 -5.97 -16.22 6.55
C GLY A 366 -5.50 -15.39 5.37
N VAL A 367 -6.26 -14.36 4.98
CA VAL A 367 -5.80 -13.35 4.04
C VAL A 367 -4.94 -12.31 4.74
N GLY A 368 -5.42 -11.75 5.85
CA GLY A 368 -4.82 -10.58 6.49
C GLY A 368 -3.43 -10.85 7.09
N LEU A 369 -3.26 -11.94 7.85
CA LEU A 369 -2.00 -12.21 8.57
C LEU A 369 -0.84 -12.55 7.62
N PRO A 370 -0.95 -13.54 6.70
CA PRO A 370 0.16 -13.86 5.80
C PRO A 370 0.48 -12.72 4.83
N TYR A 371 -0.55 -12.01 4.34
CA TYR A 371 -0.36 -10.82 3.53
C TYR A 371 0.38 -9.73 4.31
N GLY A 372 -0.12 -9.37 5.49
CA GLY A 372 0.43 -8.30 6.31
C GLY A 372 1.88 -8.57 6.69
N LEU A 373 2.20 -9.82 7.06
CA LEU A 373 3.57 -10.25 7.36
C LEU A 373 4.49 -10.17 6.12
N THR A 374 4.02 -10.67 4.97
CA THR A 374 4.81 -10.65 3.73
C THR A 374 5.08 -9.22 3.27
N VAL A 375 4.07 -8.36 3.30
CA VAL A 375 4.20 -6.93 2.95
C VAL A 375 5.10 -6.22 3.95
N ALA A 376 5.02 -6.54 5.24
CA ALA A 376 5.89 -5.97 6.26
C ALA A 376 7.37 -6.28 6.02
N ILE A 377 7.68 -7.56 5.74
CA ILE A 377 9.05 -8.03 5.56
C ILE A 377 9.62 -7.62 4.21
N PHE A 378 8.85 -7.80 3.12
CA PHE A 378 9.37 -7.64 1.76
C PHE A 378 8.95 -6.34 1.09
N GLY A 379 7.71 -5.89 1.33
CA GLY A 379 7.21 -4.63 0.76
C GLY A 379 7.85 -3.41 1.42
N GLY A 380 7.93 -3.42 2.76
CA GLY A 380 8.53 -2.33 3.53
C GLY A 380 10.03 -2.17 3.31
N THR A 381 10.74 -3.24 2.95
CA THR A 381 12.20 -3.25 2.79
C THR A 381 12.66 -2.99 1.36
N VAL A 382 11.76 -2.94 0.37
CA VAL A 382 12.11 -2.72 -1.05
C VAL A 382 13.05 -1.53 -1.23
N GLU A 383 12.67 -0.38 -0.69
CA GLU A 383 13.46 0.85 -0.84
C GLU A 383 14.81 0.75 -0.13
N TYR A 384 14.84 0.11 1.04
CA TYR A 384 16.07 -0.09 1.78
C TYR A 384 17.04 -0.99 1.01
N VAL A 385 16.57 -2.13 0.50
CA VAL A 385 17.39 -3.04 -0.32
C VAL A 385 17.89 -2.34 -1.58
N ALA A 386 17.02 -1.58 -2.25
CA ALA A 386 17.40 -0.84 -3.45
C ALA A 386 18.49 0.20 -3.18
N LEU A 387 18.31 1.05 -2.16
CA LEU A 387 19.30 2.06 -1.79
C LEU A 387 20.58 1.46 -1.22
N TRP A 388 20.49 0.32 -0.52
CA TRP A 388 21.65 -0.41 -0.03
C TRP A 388 22.48 -0.97 -1.18
N THR A 389 21.87 -1.66 -2.15
CA THR A 389 22.58 -2.16 -3.34
C THR A 389 23.22 -1.03 -4.14
N LYS A 390 22.57 0.14 -4.21
CA LYS A 390 23.18 1.35 -4.78
C LYS A 390 24.38 1.84 -3.96
N SER A 391 24.27 1.87 -2.63
CA SER A 391 25.35 2.34 -1.74
C SER A 391 26.64 1.52 -1.83
N ILE A 392 26.52 0.22 -2.14
CA ILE A 392 27.65 -0.69 -2.38
C ILE A 392 28.10 -0.73 -3.85
N GLY A 393 27.55 0.14 -4.72
CA GLY A 393 27.93 0.24 -6.13
C GLY A 393 27.33 -0.82 -7.07
N HIS A 394 26.41 -1.66 -6.58
CA HIS A 394 25.82 -2.78 -7.32
C HIS A 394 24.30 -2.64 -7.51
N GLU A 395 23.84 -1.47 -7.96
CA GLU A 395 22.41 -1.13 -8.12
C GLU A 395 21.64 -2.13 -9.03
N ASN A 396 22.31 -2.71 -10.03
CA ASN A 396 21.71 -3.71 -10.92
C ASN A 396 21.24 -4.97 -10.17
N ILE A 397 21.86 -5.33 -9.03
CA ILE A 397 21.45 -6.47 -8.22
C ILE A 397 20.00 -6.33 -7.77
N PHE A 398 19.56 -5.10 -7.46
CA PHE A 398 18.17 -4.86 -7.07
C PHE A 398 17.18 -5.17 -8.21
N PHE A 399 17.53 -4.88 -9.47
CA PHE A 399 16.65 -5.18 -10.60
C PHE A 399 16.46 -6.70 -10.77
N PHE A 400 17.55 -7.46 -10.61
CA PHE A 400 17.50 -8.92 -10.62
C PHE A 400 16.77 -9.48 -9.39
N TYR A 401 16.91 -8.86 -8.22
CA TYR A 401 16.13 -9.23 -7.03
C TYR A 401 14.62 -9.09 -7.25
N VAL A 402 14.17 -7.99 -7.86
CA VAL A 402 12.75 -7.79 -8.19
C VAL A 402 12.28 -8.83 -9.21
N SER A 403 13.04 -9.04 -10.29
CA SER A 403 12.75 -10.06 -11.31
C SER A 403 12.67 -11.47 -10.69
N PHE A 404 13.62 -11.82 -9.82
CA PHE A 404 13.63 -13.10 -9.10
C PHE A 404 12.43 -13.26 -8.18
N ALA A 405 12.03 -12.22 -7.45
CA ALA A 405 10.84 -12.27 -6.59
C ALA A 405 9.55 -12.50 -7.40
N ILE A 406 9.44 -11.87 -8.56
CA ILE A 406 8.34 -12.09 -9.50
C ILE A 406 8.37 -13.52 -10.04
N LEU A 407 9.55 -14.05 -10.38
CA LEU A 407 9.73 -15.44 -10.83
C LEU A 407 9.29 -16.44 -9.75
N VAL A 408 9.67 -16.24 -8.49
CA VAL A 408 9.22 -17.10 -7.37
C VAL A 408 7.68 -17.09 -7.29
N SER A 409 7.06 -15.93 -7.48
CA SER A 409 5.60 -15.82 -7.48
C SER A 409 4.98 -16.52 -8.70
N LEU A 410 5.61 -16.43 -9.88
CA LEU A 410 5.20 -17.15 -11.08
C LEU A 410 5.18 -18.67 -10.86
N LEU A 411 6.21 -19.22 -10.19
CA LEU A 411 6.24 -20.65 -9.85
C LEU A 411 5.08 -21.07 -8.95
N VAL A 412 4.64 -20.17 -8.06
CA VAL A 412 3.46 -20.39 -7.22
C VAL A 412 2.17 -20.33 -8.05
N TYR A 413 2.05 -19.39 -8.99
CA TYR A 413 0.88 -19.28 -9.88
C TYR A 413 0.66 -20.54 -10.71
N ILE A 414 1.74 -21.18 -11.17
CA ILE A 414 1.69 -22.41 -11.97
C ILE A 414 1.02 -23.54 -11.16
N ARG A 415 1.40 -23.68 -9.88
CA ARG A 415 0.88 -24.71 -8.96
C ARG A 415 -0.50 -24.39 -8.37
N MET A 416 -0.94 -23.15 -8.47
CA MET A 416 -2.24 -22.70 -7.96
C MET A 416 -3.40 -23.22 -8.85
N LEU A 417 -4.50 -23.63 -8.22
CA LEU A 417 -5.76 -23.90 -8.92
C LEU A 417 -6.43 -22.58 -9.33
N GLU A 418 -7.22 -22.60 -10.41
CA GLU A 418 -8.01 -21.42 -10.80
C GLU A 418 -9.08 -21.14 -9.74
N THR A 419 -8.95 -20.00 -9.05
CA THR A 419 -9.83 -19.65 -7.93
C THR A 419 -11.20 -19.16 -8.39
N SER A 420 -11.31 -18.63 -9.63
CA SER A 420 -12.59 -18.18 -10.17
C SER A 420 -13.61 -19.31 -10.37
N LYS A 421 -13.15 -20.56 -10.53
CA LYS A 421 -14.01 -21.74 -10.78
C LYS A 421 -14.15 -22.66 -9.57
N ASN A 422 -13.24 -22.58 -8.60
CA ASN A 422 -13.18 -23.45 -7.42
C ASN A 422 -13.29 -22.63 -6.12
N SER A 423 -14.09 -21.58 -6.13
CA SER A 423 -14.17 -20.63 -5.03
C SER A 423 -14.84 -21.23 -3.80
N HIS A 424 -14.22 -21.07 -2.63
CA HIS A 424 -14.87 -21.32 -1.34
C HIS A 424 -15.94 -20.28 -0.98
N LEU A 425 -16.19 -19.27 -1.83
CA LEU A 425 -17.32 -18.35 -1.67
C LEU A 425 -18.64 -18.93 -2.19
N GLU A 426 -18.59 -20.02 -2.95
CA GLU A 426 -19.76 -20.67 -3.56
C GLU A 426 -20.11 -22.02 -2.91
N LYS A 427 -19.26 -22.49 -1.99
CA LYS A 427 -19.50 -23.63 -1.10
C LYS A 427 -19.83 -23.10 0.28
#